data_AF-A0A496RDC9-F1
#
_entry.id   AF-A0A496RDC9-F1
#
_cell.length_a   1.000
_cell.length_b   1.000
_cell.length_c   1.000
_cell.angle_alpha   90.00
_cell.angle_beta   90.00
_cell.angle_gamma   90.00
#
_symmetry.space_group_name_H-M   'P 1'
#
loop_
_entity.id
_entity.type
_entity.pdbx_description
1 polymer ?
#
loop_
_entity_poly.entity_id
_entity_poly.type
_entity_poly.pdbx_seq_one_letter_code
_entity_poly.pdbx_strand_id
1 'polypeptide(L)'
;MNKKLNTVLFLLAASIYNIIAMIVIIVLLLFIVSRFITEQATPGIASGIFIFIFILGIAGSFFIYHRTIKYLSRKIDFDKYFMPLIRSRKK
;
A
#
# COMPACT_ATOMS: atom_id res chain seq x y z
N MET A 1 -20.60 -6.97 -19.65
CA MET A 1 -19.62 -6.85 -18.54
C MET A 1 -20.26 -7.32 -17.25
N ASN A 2 -19.68 -8.32 -16.57
CA ASN A 2 -20.17 -8.76 -15.27
C ASN A 2 -19.54 -7.88 -14.17
N LYS A 3 -20.35 -7.04 -13.51
CA LYS A 3 -19.86 -6.10 -12.47
C LYS A 3 -19.11 -6.82 -11.33
N LYS A 4 -19.43 -8.10 -11.07
CA LYS A 4 -18.69 -8.93 -10.09
C LYS A 4 -17.25 -9.17 -10.53
N LEU A 5 -17.04 -9.56 -11.80
CA LEU A 5 -15.71 -9.82 -12.33
C LEU A 5 -14.82 -8.58 -12.29
N ASN A 6 -15.36 -7.41 -12.67
CA ASN A 6 -14.62 -6.15 -12.59
C ASN A 6 -14.17 -5.81 -11.18
N THR A 7 -15.03 -6.07 -10.20
CA THR A 7 -14.75 -5.80 -8.78
C THR A 7 -13.64 -6.72 -8.25
N VAL A 8 -13.64 -8.00 -8.65
CA VAL A 8 -12.58 -8.96 -8.31
C VAL A 8 -11.26 -8.56 -8.96
N LEU A 9 -11.27 -8.23 -10.26
CA LEU A 9 -10.07 -7.77 -10.97
C LEU A 9 -9.49 -6.50 -10.36
N PHE A 10 -10.35 -5.57 -9.92
CA PHE A 10 -9.93 -4.36 -9.22
C PHE A 10 -9.27 -4.69 -7.88
N LEU A 11 -9.85 -5.58 -7.08
CA LEU A 11 -9.25 -6.03 -5.81
C LEU A 11 -7.89 -6.68 -6.01
N LEU A 12 -7.74 -7.52 -7.04
CA LEU A 12 -6.47 -8.15 -7.37
C LEU A 12 -5.43 -7.11 -7.81
N ALA A 13 -5.80 -6.21 -8.73
CA ALA A 13 -4.92 -5.14 -9.18
C ALA A 13 -4.52 -4.20 -8.03
N ALA A 14 -5.46 -3.86 -7.15
CA ALA A 14 -5.23 -3.06 -5.95
C ALA A 14 -4.25 -3.75 -4.99
N SER A 15 -4.40 -5.06 -4.79
CA SER A 15 -3.52 -5.86 -3.93
C SER A 15 -2.10 -5.90 -4.50
N ILE A 16 -1.97 -6.14 -5.80
CA ILE A 16 -0.68 -6.13 -6.51
C ILE A 16 -0.03 -4.74 -6.39
N TYR A 17 -0.78 -3.67 -6.66
CA TYR A 17 -0.30 -2.31 -6.50
C TYR A 17 0.21 -2.02 -5.08
N ASN A 18 -0.53 -2.46 -4.06
CA ASN A 18 -0.14 -2.27 -2.66
C ASN A 18 1.17 -3.02 -2.33
N ILE A 19 1.31 -4.27 -2.79
CA ILE A 19 2.53 -5.05 -2.61
C ILE A 19 3.73 -4.36 -3.28
N ILE A 20 3.56 -3.87 -4.51
CA ILE A 20 4.61 -3.13 -5.22
C ILE A 20 4.99 -1.87 -4.44
N ALA A 21 4.01 -1.09 -3.97
CA ALA A 21 4.27 0.11 -3.17
C ALA A 21 5.04 -0.22 -1.88
N MET A 22 4.67 -1.31 -1.20
CA MET A 22 5.36 -1.78 0.00
C MET A 22 6.83 -2.14 -0.29
N ILE A 23 7.08 -2.90 -1.36
CA ILE A 23 8.44 -3.27 -1.77
C ILE A 23 9.26 -2.02 -2.06
N VAL A 24 8.71 -1.06 -2.82
CA VAL A 24 9.39 0.20 -3.13
C VAL A 24 9.74 0.97 -1.86
N ILE A 25 8.81 1.10 -0.91
CA ILE A 25 9.08 1.78 0.37
C ILE A 25 10.17 1.07 1.15
N ILE A 26 10.10 -0.26 1.29
CA ILE A 26 11.10 -1.04 2.02
C ILE A 26 12.48 -0.86 1.40
N VAL A 27 12.60 -0.95 0.07
CA VAL A 27 13.88 -0.75 -0.63
C VAL A 27 14.42 0.66 -0.40
N LEU A 28 13.57 1.69 -0.47
CA LEU A 28 13.98 3.07 -0.19
C LEU A 28 14.46 3.25 1.26
N LEU A 29 13.75 2.68 2.23
CA LEU A 29 14.15 2.74 3.63
C LEU A 29 15.46 1.99 3.90
N LEU A 30 15.64 0.82 3.31
CA LEU A 30 16.89 0.06 3.40
C LEU A 30 18.06 0.84 2.78
N PHE A 31 17.84 1.51 1.66
CA PHE A 31 18.85 2.38 1.04
C PHE A 31 19.22 3.56 1.94
N ILE A 32 18.24 4.16 2.62
CA ILE A 32 18.50 5.22 3.61
C ILE A 32 19.32 4.66 4.78
N VAL A 33 18.91 3.54 5.36
CA VAL A 33 19.61 2.93 6.50
C VAL A 33 21.03 2.52 6.14
N SER A 34 21.25 1.93 4.97
CA SER A 34 22.59 1.54 4.51
C SER A 34 23.52 2.71 4.26
N ARG A 35 22.97 3.92 4.03
CA ARG A 35 23.77 5.14 3.83
C ARG A 35 24.05 5.90 5.12
N PHE A 36 23.17 5.82 6.11
CA PHE A 36 23.22 6.69 7.30
C PHE A 36 23.49 5.98 8.64
N ILE A 37 23.28 4.67 8.76
CA ILE A 37 23.22 4.00 10.09
C ILE A 37 24.21 2.82 10.25
N THR A 38 24.73 2.27 9.16
CA THR A 38 25.42 0.96 9.14
C THR A 38 26.76 0.89 9.85
N GLU A 39 27.48 1.98 10.07
CA GLU A 39 28.82 1.90 10.69
C GLU A 39 28.81 1.70 12.22
N GLN A 40 27.65 1.86 12.89
CA GLN A 40 27.59 1.91 14.37
C GLN A 40 26.50 1.01 14.99
N ALA A 41 25.78 0.24 14.19
CA ALA A 41 24.64 -0.54 14.68
C ALA A 41 25.08 -1.86 15.34
N THR A 42 24.77 -2.01 16.64
CA THR A 42 24.87 -3.31 17.32
C THR A 42 23.80 -4.28 16.80
N PRO A 43 23.98 -5.61 16.92
CA PRO A 43 23.01 -6.59 16.40
C PRO A 43 21.56 -6.37 16.86
N GLY A 44 21.36 -5.96 18.12
CA GLY A 44 20.02 -5.66 18.65
C GLY A 44 19.37 -4.43 18.02
N ILE A 45 20.16 -3.39 17.73
CA ILE A 45 19.68 -2.17 17.06
C ILE A 45 19.32 -2.49 15.60
N ALA A 46 20.13 -3.31 14.91
CA ALA A 46 19.86 -3.73 13.54
C ALA A 46 18.51 -4.46 13.43
N SER A 47 18.21 -5.42 14.31
CA SER A 47 16.92 -6.10 14.34
C SER A 47 15.74 -5.15 14.56
N GLY A 48 15.89 -4.19 15.49
CA GLY A 48 14.86 -3.17 15.74
C GLY A 48 14.58 -2.29 14.52
N ILE A 49 15.63 -1.88 13.79
CA ILE A 49 15.51 -1.11 12.55
C ILE A 49 14.75 -1.91 11.48
N PHE A 50 15.07 -3.20 11.29
CA PHE A 50 14.36 -4.02 10.31
C PHE A 50 12.87 -4.15 10.61
N ILE A 51 12.49 -4.37 11.86
CA ILE A 51 11.08 -4.41 12.29
C ILE A 51 10.40 -3.06 12.00
N PHE A 52 11.07 -1.96 12.33
CA PHE A 52 10.56 -0.62 12.08
C PHE A 52 10.35 -0.33 10.60
N ILE A 53 11.32 -0.70 9.75
CA ILE A 53 11.21 -0.59 8.28
C ILE A 53 10.00 -1.38 7.77
N PHE A 54 9.78 -2.58 8.29
CA PHE A 54 8.67 -3.42 7.85
C PHE A 54 7.31 -2.79 8.22
N ILE A 55 7.17 -2.30 9.45
CA ILE A 55 5.95 -1.59 9.90
C ILE A 55 5.72 -0.33 9.06
N LEU A 56 6.76 0.47 8.82
CA LEU A 56 6.67 1.65 7.95
C LEU A 56 6.34 1.29 6.50
N GLY A 57 6.88 0.18 5.98
CA GLY A 57 6.57 -0.32 4.63
C GLY A 57 5.08 -0.66 4.50
N ILE A 58 4.53 -1.36 5.49
CA ILE A 58 3.10 -1.69 5.52
C ILE A 58 2.27 -0.41 5.65
N ALA A 59 2.50 0.40 6.68
CA ALA A 59 1.72 1.61 6.92
C ALA A 59 1.81 2.61 5.74
N GLY A 60 3.00 2.78 5.20
CA GLY A 60 3.27 3.63 4.04
C GLY A 60 2.60 3.13 2.77
N SER A 61 2.61 1.83 2.51
CA SER A 61 1.95 1.28 1.31
C SER A 61 0.43 1.47 1.36
N PHE A 62 -0.19 1.21 2.53
CA PHE A 62 -1.61 1.50 2.75
C PHE A 62 -1.94 2.99 2.59
N PHE A 63 -1.06 3.88 3.08
CA PHE A 63 -1.22 5.32 2.91
C PHE A 63 -1.18 5.74 1.43
N ILE A 64 -0.20 5.25 0.67
CA ILE A 64 -0.08 5.48 -0.78
C ILE A 64 -1.31 4.93 -1.50
N TYR A 65 -1.70 3.70 -1.21
CA TYR A 65 -2.90 3.07 -1.76
C TYR A 65 -4.15 3.93 -1.51
N HIS A 66 -4.40 4.33 -0.26
CA HIS A 66 -5.55 5.15 0.09
C HIS A 66 -5.56 6.48 -0.67
N ARG A 67 -4.41 7.14 -0.78
CA ARG A 67 -4.24 8.39 -1.53
C ARG A 67 -4.55 8.18 -3.01
N THR A 68 -4.03 7.11 -3.61
CA THR A 68 -4.23 6.76 -5.02
C THR A 68 -5.70 6.46 -5.32
N ILE A 69 -6.38 5.66 -4.48
CA ILE A 69 -7.81 5.38 -4.65
C ILE A 69 -8.64 6.65 -4.51
N LYS A 70 -8.34 7.52 -3.53
CA LYS A 70 -9.04 8.81 -3.37
C LYS A 70 -8.84 9.73 -4.56
N TYR A 71 -7.68 9.68 -5.23
CA TYR A 71 -7.45 10.41 -6.45
C TYR A 71 -8.22 9.82 -7.63
N LEU A 72 -8.21 8.48 -7.75
CA LEU A 72 -8.88 7.78 -8.83
C LEU A 72 -10.40 7.92 -8.75
N SER A 73 -10.98 7.94 -7.54
CA SER A 73 -12.42 8.14 -7.31
C SER A 73 -12.94 9.51 -7.71
N ARG A 74 -12.07 10.50 -7.89
CA ARG A 74 -12.44 11.80 -8.45
C ARG A 74 -12.50 11.79 -9.97
N LYS A 75 -11.83 10.84 -10.63
CA LYS A 75 -11.71 10.77 -12.09
C LYS A 75 -12.56 9.67 -12.72
N ILE A 76 -12.78 8.58 -12.00
CA ILE A 76 -13.52 7.42 -12.48
C ILE A 76 -14.81 7.30 -11.68
N ASP A 77 -15.92 7.09 -12.38
CA ASP A 77 -17.22 6.84 -11.76
C ASP A 77 -17.32 5.36 -11.35
N PHE A 78 -16.96 5.08 -10.10
CA PHE A 78 -16.83 3.70 -9.61
C PHE A 78 -18.17 2.94 -9.62
N ASP A 79 -19.30 3.63 -9.45
CA ASP A 79 -20.64 3.02 -9.42
C ASP A 79 -21.06 2.45 -10.79
N LYS A 80 -20.49 3.00 -11.86
CA LYS A 80 -20.74 2.54 -13.23
C LYS A 80 -20.03 1.21 -13.52
N TYR A 81 -18.83 1.01 -12.99
CA TYR A 81 -17.94 -0.10 -13.36
C TYR A 81 -17.83 -1.21 -12.33
N PHE A 82 -18.08 -0.90 -11.06
CA PHE A 82 -17.87 -1.79 -9.93
C PHE A 82 -19.16 -1.97 -9.13
N MET A 83 -19.30 -3.11 -8.45
CA MET A 83 -20.31 -3.22 -7.40
C MET A 83 -19.79 -2.50 -6.16
N PRO A 84 -20.67 -1.82 -5.39
CA PRO A 84 -20.26 -1.20 -4.14
C PRO A 84 -19.72 -2.27 -3.19
N LEU A 85 -18.41 -2.21 -2.93
CA LEU A 85 -17.72 -3.09 -1.98
C LEU A 85 -18.20 -2.86 -0.53
N ILE A 86 -18.64 -1.63 -0.24
CA ILE A 86 -19.24 -1.24 1.02
C ILE A 86 -20.60 -0.63 0.67
N ARG A 87 -21.68 -1.38 0.91
CA ARG A 87 -23.03 -0.80 0.89
C ARG A 87 -23.10 0.21 2.04
N SER A 88 -22.92 1.49 1.73
CA SER A 88 -23.31 2.55 2.64
C SER A 88 -24.83 2.43 2.84
N ARG A 89 -25.26 1.98 4.03
CA ARG A 89 -26.63 2.17 4.49
C ARG A 89 -26.80 3.67 4.69
N LYS A 90 -27.20 4.40 3.64
CA LYS A 90 -27.81 5.71 3.82
C LYS A 90 -29.13 5.49 4.58
N LYS A 91 -29.26 6.11 5.75
CA LYS A 91 -30.57 6.47 6.31
C LYS A 91 -31.15 7.60 5.46
#